data_AF-A0A1H3HIA9-F1
#
_entry.id   AF-A0A1H3HIA9-F1
#
_cell.length_a   1.000
_cell.length_b   1.000
_cell.length_c   1.000
_cell.angle_alpha   90.00
_cell.angle_beta   90.00
_cell.angle_gamma   90.00
#
_symmetry.space_group_name_H-M   'P 1'
#
loop_
_entity.id
_entity.type
_entity.pdbx_description
1 polymer ?
#
loop_
_entity_poly.entity_id
_entity_poly.type
_entity_poly.pdbx_seq_one_letter_code
_entity_poly.pdbx_strand_id
1 'polypeptide(L)' 'MQDDEEFEVTYECIGCGDEITESMYEHIDHEINPDNPLCYKCSVAQQTCEFCDKQATRVYGENYVCDDHGPDPD' A
#
# COMPACT_ATOMS: atom_id res chain seq x y z
N MET A 1 26.75 -24.66 -8.47
CA MET A 1 26.31 -23.26 -8.59
C MET A 1 24.87 -23.37 -9.03
N GLN A 2 23.97 -23.50 -8.05
CA GLN A 2 22.57 -23.19 -8.27
C GLN A 2 22.45 -21.85 -7.60
N ASP A 3 22.59 -20.81 -8.41
CA ASP A 3 22.14 -19.48 -8.05
C ASP A 3 20.62 -19.63 -7.89
N ASP A 4 20.20 -19.87 -6.66
CA ASP A 4 18.84 -19.64 -6.16
C ASP A 4 18.62 -18.12 -6.29
N GLU A 5 18.41 -17.66 -7.53
CA GLU A 5 17.96 -16.31 -7.80
C GLU A 5 16.49 -16.33 -7.37
N GLU A 6 16.24 -16.00 -6.10
CA GLU A 6 14.89 -15.77 -5.59
C GLU A 6 14.27 -14.66 -6.44
N PHE A 7 13.50 -15.07 -7.46
CA PHE A 7 12.73 -14.16 -8.28
C PHE A 7 11.64 -13.56 -7.39
N GLU A 8 11.90 -12.37 -6.86
CA GLU A 8 10.87 -11.56 -6.24
C GLU A 8 9.80 -11.28 -7.29
N VAL A 9 8.55 -11.68 -7.02
CA VAL A 9 7.46 -11.43 -7.96
C VAL A 9 7.17 -9.94 -7.96
N THR A 10 7.41 -9.30 -9.09
CA THR A 10 7.08 -7.91 -9.34
C THR A 10 5.70 -7.81 -9.99
N TYR A 11 4.88 -6.89 -9.50
CA TYR A 11 3.61 -6.50 -10.09
C TYR A 11 3.66 -5.02 -10.44
N GLU A 12 2.84 -4.60 -11.41
CA GLU A 12 2.70 -3.18 -11.74
C GLU A 12 1.44 -2.63 -11.06
N CYS A 13 1.58 -1.58 -10.27
CA CYS A 13 0.45 -0.93 -9.62
C CYS A 13 -0.49 -0.32 -10.68
N ILE A 14 -1.73 -0.78 -10.76
CA ILE A 14 -2.70 -0.26 -11.72
C ILE A 14 -3.11 1.21 -11.45
N GLY A 15 -2.85 1.71 -10.24
CA GLY A 15 -3.24 3.05 -9.82
C GLY A 15 -2.22 4.12 -10.21
N CYS A 16 -0.93 3.81 -10.13
CA CYS A 16 0.15 4.78 -10.38
C CYS A 16 1.20 4.30 -11.39
N GLY A 17 1.21 3.02 -11.76
CA GLY A 17 2.19 2.40 -12.65
C GLY A 17 3.53 2.07 -11.99
N ASP A 18 3.65 2.22 -10.67
CA ASP A 18 4.88 1.83 -9.95
C ASP A 18 5.04 0.32 -9.89
N GLU A 19 6.28 -0.13 -9.95
CA GLU A 19 6.63 -1.53 -9.65
C GLU A 19 6.45 -1.79 -8.16
N ILE A 20 5.74 -2.86 -7.83
CA ILE A 20 5.51 -3.32 -6.46
C ILE A 20 6.00 -4.75 -6.32
N THR A 21 6.60 -5.08 -5.18
CA THR A 21 7.06 -6.43 -4.88
C THR A 21 6.50 -6.91 -3.56
N GLU A 22 6.44 -8.23 -3.36
CA GLU A 22 5.94 -8.83 -2.13
C GLU A 22 6.73 -8.34 -0.90
N SER A 23 8.03 -8.09 -1.04
CA SER A 23 8.88 -7.52 0.02
C SER A 23 8.41 -6.13 0.46
N MET A 24 7.76 -5.33 -0.41
CA MET A 24 7.19 -4.04 0.01
C MET A 24 6.03 -4.17 1.01
N TYR A 25 5.47 -5.38 1.13
CA TYR A 25 4.35 -5.70 2.00
C TYR A 25 4.73 -6.60 3.18
N GLU A 26 5.99 -7.01 3.31
CA GLU A 26 6.43 -7.94 4.37
C GLU A 26 6.17 -7.41 5.80
N HIS A 27 6.07 -6.09 5.95
CA HIS A 27 5.83 -5.40 7.23
C HIS A 27 4.46 -4.74 7.31
N ILE A 28 3.61 -4.95 6.31
CA ILE A 28 2.27 -4.38 6.23
C ILE A 28 1.31 -5.56 6.33
N ASP A 29 0.27 -5.46 7.17
CA ASP A 29 -0.81 -6.46 7.21
C ASP A 29 -1.71 -6.30 5.97
N HIS A 30 -1.12 -6.41 4.78
CA HIS A 30 -1.76 -6.15 3.51
C HIS A 30 -1.09 -6.99 2.44
N GLU A 31 -1.87 -7.78 1.72
CA GLU A 31 -1.34 -8.67 0.67
C GLU A 31 -1.46 -8.03 -0.71
N ILE A 32 -0.54 -8.37 -1.61
CA ILE A 32 -0.69 -8.00 -3.03
C ILE A 32 -1.83 -8.83 -3.61
N ASN A 33 -2.83 -8.15 -4.17
CA ASN A 33 -3.85 -8.79 -4.98
C ASN A 33 -3.36 -8.89 -6.43
N PRO A 34 -3.04 -10.09 -6.97
CA PRO A 34 -2.53 -10.24 -8.33
C PRO A 34 -3.55 -9.89 -9.42
N ASP A 35 -4.86 -9.98 -9.15
CA ASP A 35 -5.91 -9.55 -10.08
C ASP A 35 -6.07 -8.02 -10.11
N ASN A 36 -5.68 -7.33 -9.04
CA ASN A 36 -5.79 -5.89 -8.89
C ASN A 36 -4.57 -5.32 -8.16
N PRO A 37 -3.37 -5.41 -8.77
CA PRO A 37 -2.13 -5.07 -8.10
C PRO A 37 -2.10 -3.57 -7.84
N LEU A 38 -2.04 -3.20 -6.56
CA LEU A 38 -2.03 -1.82 -6.11
C LEU A 38 -0.87 -1.68 -5.13
N CYS A 39 -0.15 -0.56 -5.20
CA CYS A 39 0.82 -0.18 -4.19
C CYS A 39 0.12 0.22 -2.89
N TYR A 40 0.84 0.19 -1.77
CA TYR A 40 0.26 0.48 -0.45
C TYR A 40 -0.43 1.86 -0.44
N LYS A 41 0.20 2.87 -1.06
CA LYS A 41 -0.38 4.21 -1.20
C LYS A 41 -1.68 4.19 -1.99
N CYS A 42 -1.74 3.47 -3.12
CA CYS A 42 -2.93 3.36 -3.95
C CYS A 42 -4.03 2.51 -3.30
N SER A 43 -3.68 1.53 -2.47
CA SER A 43 -4.64 0.79 -1.66
C SER A 43 -5.28 1.70 -0.61
N VAL A 44 -4.46 2.45 0.15
CA VAL A 44 -4.94 3.42 1.14
C VAL A 44 -5.79 4.51 0.48
N ALA A 45 -5.39 4.96 -0.71
CA ALA A 45 -6.14 5.92 -1.52
C ALA A 45 -7.52 5.41 -1.97
N GLN A 46 -7.81 4.12 -1.94
CA GLN A 46 -9.16 3.59 -2.21
C GLN A 46 -10.03 3.54 -0.95
N GLN A 47 -9.43 3.77 0.21
CA GLN A 47 -10.13 3.88 1.47
C GLN A 47 -10.54 5.32 1.74
N THR A 48 -11.55 5.46 2.58
CA THR A 48 -12.07 6.75 3.02
C THR A 48 -11.58 7.05 4.42
N CYS A 49 -11.23 8.30 4.69
CA CYS A 49 -10.89 8.77 6.01
C CYS A 49 -12.08 8.58 6.94
N GLU A 50 -11.85 7.95 8.10
CA GLU A 50 -12.89 7.69 9.10
C GLU A 50 -13.57 8.98 9.63
N PHE A 51 -12.90 10.13 9.51
CA PHE A 51 -13.32 11.39 10.16
C PHE A 51 -14.02 12.38 9.22
N CYS A 52 -13.78 12.32 7.91
CA CYS A 52 -14.24 13.40 7.01
C CYS A 52 -14.63 12.97 5.60
N ASP A 53 -14.80 11.66 5.35
CA ASP A 53 -15.20 11.10 4.05
C ASP A 53 -14.30 11.49 2.86
N LYS A 54 -13.15 12.13 3.12
CA LYS A 54 -12.12 12.39 2.12
C LYS A 54 -11.32 11.11 1.88
N GLN A 55 -10.65 11.05 0.75
CA GLN A 55 -9.73 9.96 0.46
C GLN A 55 -8.65 9.85 1.54
N ALA A 56 -8.43 8.65 2.06
CA ALA A 56 -7.35 8.40 3.00
C ALA A 56 -6.00 8.46 2.28
N THR A 57 -4.97 8.90 3.01
CA THR A 57 -3.60 9.01 2.47
C THR A 57 -2.60 8.19 3.26
N ARG A 58 -2.95 7.77 4.48
CA ARG A 58 -2.14 6.91 5.36
C ARG A 58 -3.01 6.04 6.27
N VAL A 59 -2.41 5.00 6.83
CA VAL A 59 -2.97 4.23 7.95
C VAL A 59 -2.39 4.77 9.25
N TYR A 60 -3.24 5.01 10.25
CA TYR A 60 -2.85 5.40 11.59
C TYR A 60 -3.47 4.43 12.61
N GLY A 61 -2.63 3.59 13.23
CA GLY A 61 -3.11 2.48 14.04
C GLY A 61 -3.87 1.47 13.16
N GLU A 62 -5.16 1.31 13.43
CA GLU A 62 -6.06 0.41 12.68
C GLU A 62 -6.96 1.15 11.69
N ASN A 63 -6.84 2.48 11.59
CA ASN A 63 -7.77 3.31 10.81
C ASN A 63 -7.10 3.99 9.61
N TYR A 64 -7.91 4.24 8.57
CA TYR A 64 -7.52 5.01 7.41
C TYR A 64 -7.81 6.50 7.64
N VAL A 65 -6.79 7.35 7.48
CA VAL A 65 -6.87 8.79 7.75
C VAL A 65 -6.28 9.60 6.59
N CYS A 66 -6.84 10.78 6.34
CA CYS A 66 -6.26 11.75 5.41
C CYS A 66 -5.20 12.61 6.10
N ASP A 67 -4.41 13.37 5.33
CA ASP A 67 -3.38 14.27 5.87
C ASP A 67 -3.90 15.28 6.92
N ASP A 68 -5.17 15.66 6.84
CA ASP A 68 -5.82 16.61 7.76
C ASP A 68 -6.17 15.99 9.13
N HIS A 69 -6.28 14.66 9.20
CA HIS A 69 -6.70 13.91 10.40
C HIS A 69 -5.71 12.83 10.83
N GLY A 70 -4.62 12.64 10.10
CA GLY A 70 -3.47 11.90 10.58
C GLY A 70 -2.72 12.69 11.65
N PRO A 71 -1.91 12.05 12.51
CA PRO A 71 -1.01 12.80 13.37
C PRO A 71 -0.13 13.70 12.49
N ASP A 72 0.10 14.93 12.95
CA ASP A 72 1.16 15.78 12.40
C ASP A 72 2.46 14.96 12.35
N PRO A 73 3.19 14.96 11.23
CA PRO A 73 4.51 14.35 11.18
C PRO A 73 5.41 15.13 12.15
N ASP A 74 5.80 14.50 13.26
CA ASP A 74 6.80 15.01 14.22
C ASP A 74 8.19 15.10 13.56
#